data_AF-A0A948DJK3-F1
#
_entry.id   AF-A0A948DJK3-F1
#
_cell.length_a   1.000
_cell.length_b   1.000
_cell.length_c   1.000
_cell.angle_alpha   90.00
_cell.angle_beta   90.00
_cell.angle_gamma   90.00
#
_symmetry.space_group_name_H-M   'P 1'
#
loop_
_entity.id
_entity.type
_entity.pdbx_description
1 polymer ?
#
loop_
_entity_poly.entity_id
_entity_poly.type
_entity_poly.pdbx_seq_one_letter_code
_entity_poly.pdbx_strand_id
1 'polypeptide(L)'
;MEGSIGFWGWLVLFIIFLPIMFFWAFALIDLFRRDDLSGWAVALWIVAIVFLPILGTLCYFIFRPVTAQDIKAEEEYKQEYEFNKAAAAADKLHKLAELRDKGDITPEQFEKQKAKLLKE
;
A
#
# COMPACT_ATOMS: atom_id res chain seq x y z
N MET A 1 15.03 -36.83 -31.75
CA MET A 1 15.11 -35.42 -31.29
C MET A 1 15.29 -35.46 -29.78
N GLU A 2 16.54 -35.57 -29.30
CA GLU A 2 16.81 -35.50 -27.87
C GLU A 2 17.15 -34.04 -27.52
N GLY A 3 16.12 -33.26 -27.19
CA GLY A 3 16.29 -31.94 -26.61
C GLY A 3 16.64 -32.07 -25.13
N SER A 4 17.89 -32.46 -24.84
CA SER A 4 18.41 -32.36 -23.47
C SER A 4 18.43 -30.89 -23.06
N ILE A 5 17.70 -30.54 -22.00
CA ILE A 5 17.77 -29.22 -21.41
C ILE A 5 19.14 -29.11 -20.75
N GLY A 6 20.10 -28.54 -21.47
CA GLY A 6 21.44 -28.29 -20.96
C GLY A 6 21.42 -27.37 -19.73
N PHE A 7 22.56 -27.29 -19.03
CA PHE A 7 22.74 -26.45 -17.84
C PHE A 7 22.12 -25.05 -17.97
N TRP A 8 22.36 -24.38 -19.10
CA TRP A 8 21.82 -23.04 -19.38
C TRP A 8 20.29 -23.01 -19.49
N GLY A 9 19.67 -24.05 -20.09
CA GLY A 9 18.22 -24.16 -20.14
C GLY A 9 17.63 -24.41 -18.74
N TRP A 10 18.30 -25.22 -17.93
CA TRP A 10 17.90 -25.47 -16.55
C TRP A 10 18.03 -24.21 -15.69
N LEU A 11 19.10 -23.42 -15.90
CA LEU A 11 19.32 -22.13 -15.25
C LEU A 11 18.23 -21.13 -15.60
N VAL A 12 17.85 -21.02 -16.88
CA VAL A 12 16.75 -20.13 -17.31
C VAL A 12 15.42 -20.56 -16.69
N LEU A 13 15.10 -21.85 -16.71
CA LEU A 13 13.89 -22.37 -16.07
C LEU A 13 13.90 -22.09 -14.56
N PHE A 14 15.05 -22.28 -13.90
CA PHE A 14 15.20 -21.97 -12.49
C PHE A 14 14.98 -20.49 -12.20
N ILE A 15 15.56 -19.57 -12.97
CA ILE A 15 15.36 -18.12 -12.79
C ILE A 15 13.90 -17.72 -13.01
N ILE A 16 13.19 -18.32 -13.96
CA ILE A 16 11.77 -18.05 -14.20
C ILE A 16 10.89 -18.64 -13.09
N PHE A 17 11.23 -19.83 -12.60
CA PHE A 17 10.45 -20.53 -11.58
C PHE A 17 10.70 -20.01 -10.17
N LEU A 18 11.90 -19.50 -9.88
CA LEU A 18 12.29 -18.94 -8.59
C LEU A 18 11.31 -17.87 -8.07
N PRO A 19 10.95 -16.80 -8.82
CA PRO A 19 9.99 -15.82 -8.34
C PRO A 19 8.61 -16.42 -8.12
N ILE A 20 8.17 -17.38 -8.95
CA ILE A 20 6.88 -18.07 -8.78
C ILE A 20 6.86 -18.84 -7.45
N MET A 21 7.94 -19.53 -7.12
CA MET A 21 8.11 -20.24 -5.85
C MET A 21 8.10 -19.27 -4.65
N PHE A 22 8.74 -18.10 -4.77
CA PHE A 22 8.66 -17.08 -3.73
C PHE A 22 7.23 -16.56 -3.56
N PHE A 23 6.51 -16.26 -4.64
CA PHE A 23 5.11 -15.86 -4.58
C PHE A 23 4.23 -16.91 -3.90
N TRP A 24 4.44 -18.20 -4.19
CA TRP A 24 3.78 -19.31 -3.50
C TRP A 24 4.10 -19.35 -2.01
N ALA A 25 5.37 -19.23 -1.64
CA ALA A 25 5.78 -19.24 -0.24
C ALA A 25 5.17 -18.05 0.52
N PHE A 26 5.20 -16.84 -0.05
CA PHE A 26 4.58 -15.67 0.55
C PHE A 26 3.06 -15.80 0.69
N ALA A 27 2.36 -16.30 -0.33
CA ALA A 27 0.91 -16.50 -0.28
C ALA A 27 0.51 -17.53 0.80
N LEU A 28 1.28 -18.62 0.93
CA LEU A 28 1.05 -19.61 1.98
C LEU A 28 1.34 -19.05 3.38
N ILE A 29 2.45 -18.32 3.55
CA ILE A 29 2.78 -17.67 4.83
C ILE A 29 1.70 -16.65 5.21
N ASP A 30 1.21 -15.84 4.28
CA ASP A 30 0.11 -14.89 4.50
C ASP A 30 -1.16 -15.63 4.95
N LEU A 31 -1.51 -16.72 4.27
CA LEU A 31 -2.66 -17.54 4.59
C LEU A 31 -2.56 -18.18 5.99
N PHE A 32 -1.37 -18.63 6.40
CA PHE A 32 -1.15 -19.19 7.75
C PHE A 32 -1.08 -18.15 8.85
N ARG A 33 -0.72 -16.90 8.53
CA ARG A 33 -0.72 -15.79 9.50
C ARG A 33 -2.14 -15.29 9.84
N ARG A 34 -3.12 -15.67 9.02
CA ARG A 34 -4.52 -15.31 9.20
C ARG A 34 -5.20 -16.23 10.20
N ASP A 35 -5.52 -15.67 11.36
CA ASP A 35 -6.30 -16.28 12.44
C ASP A 35 -7.81 -16.09 12.26
N ASP A 36 -8.24 -15.32 11.27
CA ASP A 36 -9.64 -15.01 10.94
C ASP A 36 -10.32 -16.06 10.05
N LEU A 37 -9.58 -17.05 9.53
CA LEU A 37 -10.09 -18.08 8.65
C LEU A 37 -10.35 -19.40 9.38
N SER A 38 -11.50 -20.03 9.10
CA SER A 38 -11.76 -21.40 9.55
C SER A 38 -10.79 -22.38 8.86
N GLY A 39 -10.42 -23.47 9.55
CA GLY A 39 -9.45 -24.46 9.01
C GLY A 39 -9.86 -25.04 7.65
N TRP A 40 -11.16 -25.13 7.36
CA TRP A 40 -11.70 -25.54 6.06
C TRP A 40 -11.49 -24.48 4.97
N ALA A 41 -11.64 -23.20 5.29
CA ALA A 41 -11.36 -22.11 4.36
C ALA A 41 -9.86 -22.08 4.00
N VAL A 42 -8.98 -22.29 4.98
CA VAL A 42 -7.53 -22.41 4.76
C VAL A 42 -7.24 -23.56 3.79
N ALA A 43 -7.83 -24.75 4.01
CA ALA A 43 -7.63 -25.90 3.13
C ALA A 43 -8.05 -25.64 1.68
N LEU A 44 -9.19 -24.98 1.47
CA LEU A 44 -9.68 -24.60 0.13
C LEU A 44 -8.71 -23.64 -0.57
N TRP A 45 -8.21 -22.63 0.14
CA TRP A 45 -7.28 -21.65 -0.42
C TRP A 45 -5.93 -22.26 -0.77
N ILE A 46 -5.42 -23.21 0.02
CA ILE A 46 -4.20 -23.95 -0.32
C ILE A 46 -4.36 -24.69 -1.64
N VAL A 47 -5.48 -25.41 -1.82
CA VAL A 47 -5.77 -26.13 -3.08
C VAL A 47 -5.86 -25.15 -4.25
N ALA A 48 -6.55 -24.01 -4.08
CA ALA A 48 -6.66 -23.00 -5.13
C ALA A 48 -5.28 -22.43 -5.53
N ILE A 49 -4.42 -22.08 -4.57
CA ILE A 49 -3.09 -21.50 -4.82
C ILE A 49 -2.15 -22.51 -5.52
N VAL A 50 -2.19 -23.78 -5.11
CA VAL A 50 -1.32 -24.84 -5.65
C VAL A 50 -1.71 -25.24 -7.07
N PHE A 51 -3.01 -25.40 -7.36
CA PHE A 51 -3.45 -25.89 -8.67
C PHE A 51 -3.66 -24.77 -9.69
N LEU A 52 -3.82 -23.53 -9.24
CA LEU A 52 -4.06 -22.37 -10.08
C LEU A 52 -3.15 -21.23 -9.65
N PRO A 53 -1.83 -21.27 -9.93
CA PRO A 53 -0.88 -20.26 -9.44
C PRO A 53 -1.27 -18.82 -9.79
N ILE A 54 -1.79 -18.60 -11.00
CA ILE A 54 -2.26 -17.27 -11.44
C ILE A 54 -3.69 -17.02 -10.95
N LEU A 55 -4.63 -17.93 -11.25
CA LEU A 55 -6.05 -17.69 -10.96
C LEU A 55 -6.39 -17.80 -9.47
N GLY A 56 -5.81 -18.74 -8.73
CA GLY A 56 -5.98 -18.89 -7.29
C GLY A 56 -5.46 -17.68 -6.52
N THR A 57 -4.30 -17.15 -6.91
CA THR A 57 -3.75 -15.92 -6.32
C THR A 57 -4.64 -14.70 -6.64
N LEU A 58 -5.11 -14.55 -7.88
CA LEU A 58 -6.04 -13.47 -8.25
C LEU A 58 -7.37 -13.57 -7.50
N CYS A 59 -7.95 -14.77 -7.41
CA CYS A 59 -9.17 -15.00 -6.63
C CYS A 59 -8.97 -14.64 -5.16
N TYR A 60 -7.83 -15.00 -4.55
CA TYR A 60 -7.52 -14.66 -3.16
C TYR A 60 -7.55 -13.15 -2.95
N PHE A 61 -6.88 -12.36 -3.79
CA PHE A 61 -6.87 -10.90 -3.65
C PHE A 61 -8.25 -10.27 -3.86
N ILE A 62 -9.07 -10.80 -4.78
CA ILE A 62 -10.42 -10.29 -5.03
C ILE A 62 -11.35 -10.58 -3.83
N PHE A 63 -11.23 -11.75 -3.24
CA PHE A 63 -12.07 -12.17 -2.12
C PHE A 63 -11.47 -11.89 -0.74
N ARG A 64 -10.27 -11.30 -0.67
CA ARG A 64 -9.62 -10.95 0.60
C ARG A 64 -10.51 -9.92 1.31
N PRO A 65 -11.11 -10.26 2.47
CA PRO A 65 -11.88 -9.29 3.23
C PRO A 65 -10.94 -8.23 3.80
N VAL A 66 -11.44 -7.00 3.89
CA VAL A 66 -10.78 -5.93 4.62
C VAL A 66 -10.74 -6.33 6.10
N THR A 67 -9.56 -6.43 6.67
CA THR A 67 -9.38 -6.79 8.08
C THR A 67 -9.44 -5.55 8.97
N ALA A 68 -9.67 -5.74 10.27
CA ALA A 68 -9.60 -4.64 11.24
C ALA A 68 -8.23 -3.96 11.29
N GLN A 69 -7.16 -4.68 10.92
CA GLN A 69 -5.81 -4.12 10.80
C GLN A 69 -5.70 -3.20 9.59
N ASP A 70 -6.29 -3.57 8.45
CA ASP A 70 -6.30 -2.73 7.25
C ASP A 70 -7.04 -1.40 7.51
N ILE A 71 -8.17 -1.45 8.24
CA ILE A 71 -8.93 -0.25 8.63
C ILE A 71 -8.10 0.67 9.54
N LYS A 72 -7.46 0.10 10.57
CA LYS A 72 -6.62 0.87 11.49
C LYS A 72 -5.45 1.55 10.78
N ALA A 73 -4.79 0.84 9.86
CA ALA A 73 -3.70 1.41 9.07
C ALA A 73 -4.17 2.58 8.19
N GLU A 74 -5.36 2.48 7.60
CA GLU A 74 -5.96 3.58 6.83
C GLU A 74 -6.32 4.78 7.71
N GLU A 75 -6.89 4.53 8.90
CA GLU A 75 -7.21 5.59 9.87
C GLU A 75 -5.96 6.31 10.36
N GLU A 76 -4.90 5.58 10.70
CA GLU A 76 -3.62 6.14 11.15
C GLU A 76 -2.98 6.99 10.05
N TYR A 77 -2.98 6.50 8.81
CA TYR A 77 -2.51 7.27 7.65
C TYR A 77 -3.31 8.57 7.45
N LYS A 78 -4.64 8.51 7.58
CA LYS A 78 -5.50 9.71 7.48
C LYS A 78 -5.20 10.70 8.60
N GLN A 79 -5.05 10.22 9.84
CA GLN A 79 -4.73 11.08 10.98
C GLN A 79 -3.38 11.77 10.80
N GLU A 80 -2.35 11.02 10.39
CA GLU A 80 -1.03 11.57 10.14
C GLU A 80 -1.04 12.57 8.98
N TYR A 81 -1.77 12.27 7.90
CA TYR A 81 -1.94 13.18 6.78
C TYR A 81 -2.62 14.49 7.19
N GLU A 82 -3.72 14.43 7.94
CA GLU A 82 -4.44 15.62 8.41
C GLU A 82 -3.59 16.44 9.40
N PHE A 83 -2.85 15.79 10.29
CA PHE A 83 -1.91 16.47 11.19
C PHE A 83 -0.83 17.22 10.41
N ASN A 84 -0.19 16.55 9.45
CA ASN A 84 0.83 17.15 8.60
C ASN A 84 0.28 18.29 7.74
N LYS A 85 -0.94 18.16 7.22
CA LYS A 85 -1.64 19.23 6.49
C LYS A 85 -1.87 20.44 7.40
N ALA A 86 -2.35 20.22 8.62
CA ALA A 86 -2.58 21.29 9.59
C ALA A 86 -1.28 21.99 10.02
N ALA A 87 -0.21 21.23 10.28
CA ALA A 87 1.11 21.77 10.59
C ALA A 87 1.65 22.64 9.44
N ALA A 88 1.57 22.14 8.21
CA ALA A 88 2.01 22.90 7.03
C ALA A 88 1.16 24.16 6.80
N ALA A 89 -0.14 24.12 7.08
CA ALA A 89 -1.01 25.29 7.03
C ALA A 89 -0.63 26.34 8.09
N ALA A 90 -0.35 25.90 9.33
CA ALA A 90 0.10 26.77 10.41
C ALA A 90 1.44 27.46 10.07
N ASP A 91 2.41 26.72 9.53
CA ASP A 91 3.70 27.28 9.09
C ASP A 91 3.53 28.32 7.99
N LYS A 92 2.65 28.06 7.02
CA LYS A 92 2.35 29.03 5.95
C LYS A 92 1.65 30.28 6.51
N LEU A 93 0.73 30.14 7.46
CA LEU A 93 0.09 31.28 8.13
C LEU A 93 1.10 32.11 8.94
N HIS A 94 2.04 31.46 9.63
CA HIS A 94 3.10 32.14 10.35
C HIS A 94 3.98 32.98 9.41
N LYS A 95 4.40 32.40 8.27
CA LYS A 95 5.17 33.14 7.25
C LYS A 95 4.40 34.31 6.67
N LEU A 96 3.09 34.15 6.43
CA LEU A 96 2.23 35.25 5.97
C LEU A 96 2.14 36.38 6.99
N ALA A 97 2.04 36.07 8.28
CA ALA A 97 2.03 37.07 9.35
C ALA A 97 3.37 37.82 9.42
N GLU A 98 4.49 37.11 9.30
CA GLU A 98 5.82 37.71 9.30
C GLU A 98 6.02 38.69 8.13
N LEU A 99 5.57 38.34 6.92
CA LEU A 99 5.63 39.24 5.76
C LEU A 99 4.79 40.51 5.96
N ARG A 100 3.62 40.38 6.58
CA ARG A 100 2.77 41.52 6.92
C ARG A 100 3.45 42.42 7.95
N ASP A 101 4.04 41.83 8.98
CA ASP A 101 4.68 42.58 10.08
C ASP A 101 5.97 43.28 9.61
N LYS A 102 6.65 42.73 8.60
CA LYS A 102 7.78 43.37 7.89
C LYS A 102 7.35 44.49 6.93
N GLY A 103 6.06 44.57 6.61
CA GLY A 103 5.52 45.53 5.64
C GLY A 103 5.70 45.12 4.18
N ASP A 104 6.10 43.88 3.90
CA ASP A 104 6.27 43.35 2.53
C ASP A 104 4.91 43.12 1.83
N ILE A 105 3.83 42.97 2.61
CA ILE A 105 2.44 42.85 2.13
C ILE A 105 1.48 43.74 2.92
N THR A 106 0.41 44.21 2.27
CA THR A 106 -0.64 45.00 2.92
C THR A 106 -1.61 44.12 3.73
N PRO A 107 -2.36 44.70 4.69
CA PRO A 107 -3.40 43.97 5.42
C PRO A 107 -4.45 43.33 4.50
N GLU A 108 -4.87 43.98 3.40
CA GLU A 108 -5.81 43.36 2.46
C GLU A 108 -5.20 42.17 1.70
N GLN A 109 -3.90 42.24 1.37
CA GLN A 109 -3.18 41.14 0.71
C GLN A 109 -3.05 39.93 1.64
N PHE A 110 -2.76 40.16 2.93
CA PHE A 110 -2.70 39.12 3.95
C PHE A 110 -4.05 38.41 4.10
N GLU A 111 -5.15 39.14 4.28
CA GLU A 111 -6.48 38.54 4.45
C GLU A 111 -6.91 37.74 3.20
N LYS A 112 -6.58 38.23 2.00
CA LYS A 112 -6.85 37.50 0.75
C LYS A 112 -6.09 36.18 0.68
N GLN A 113 -4.81 36.16 1.08
CA GLN A 113 -3.97 34.96 1.04
C GLN A 113 -4.35 33.96 2.14
N LYS A 114 -4.67 34.44 3.35
CA LYS A 114 -5.21 33.63 4.45
C LYS A 114 -6.53 32.96 4.05
N ALA A 115 -7.46 33.71 3.46
CA ALA A 115 -8.75 33.17 3.01
C ALA A 115 -8.60 32.13 1.90
N LYS A 116 -7.56 32.25 1.05
CA LYS A 116 -7.23 31.23 0.04
C LYS A 116 -6.70 29.95 0.71
N LEU A 117 -5.81 30.10 1.68
CA LEU A 117 -5.16 28.98 2.36
C LEU A 117 -6.10 28.14 3.22
N LEU A 118 -7.12 28.78 3.82
CA LEU A 118 -8.15 28.09 4.61
C LEU A 118 -9.23 27.39 3.76
N LYS A 119 -9.23 27.61 2.43
CA LYS A 119 -10.14 26.95 1.49
C LYS A 119 -9.53 25.73 0.79
N GLU A 120 -8.21 25.54 0.89
CA GLU A 120 -7.46 24.38 0.37
C GLU A 120 -7.44 23.22 1.37
#